data_AF-A0A7J7HQ48-F1
#
_entry.id   AF-A0A7J7HQ48-F1
#
_cell.length_a   1.000
_cell.length_b   1.000
_cell.length_c   1.000
_cell.angle_alpha   90.00
_cell.angle_beta   90.00
_cell.angle_gamma   90.00
#
_symmetry.space_group_name_H-M   'P 1'
#
loop_
_entity.id
_entity.type
_entity.pdbx_description
1 polymer ?
#
loop_
_entity_poly.entity_id
_entity_poly.type
_entity_poly.pdbx_seq_one_letter_code
_entity_poly.pdbx_strand_id
1 'polypeptide(L)'
;MELRFLIVLDDICTNDDWLKFVRPFADAVNGSRVIITTRDSKVASEVDPWSHPLNLMQLTEEDTWALFLNKAVPENSSENNLNNVKAEIVSLCRGLPMAIVLLGGLLSTVELSEWSIVIDHLLARDHHFLKCIVDLSYEKLPSRLKLCFLYLVMFPKSYEISTRRLLQLWVAEGFVQTSNEPSIDSQDMAMTCLKELERRNMIEITERKSDESPKTCQGVYKPSLPEKLGQYLKNLRYIGLRWTGLHTFPESIGDLQCLETLDLKYTNITTLPSSIWKAKSLRHLYMTGASIQKPSSKESSTSTS
;
A
#
# COMPACT_ATOMS: atom_id res chain seq x y z
N MET A 1 -19.84 31.04 -25.83
CA MET A 1 -19.74 30.63 -24.42
C MET A 1 -18.30 30.27 -24.17
N GLU A 2 -17.61 31.04 -23.33
CA GLU A 2 -16.30 30.61 -22.83
C GLU A 2 -16.52 29.43 -21.88
N LEU A 3 -15.77 28.35 -22.09
CA LEU A 3 -15.85 27.14 -21.26
C LEU A 3 -15.23 27.45 -19.90
N ARG A 4 -15.97 27.18 -18.82
CA ARG A 4 -15.47 27.22 -17.45
C ARG A 4 -15.04 25.83 -17.02
N PHE A 5 -13.93 25.71 -16.32
CA PHE A 5 -13.43 24.43 -15.83
C PHE A 5 -13.09 24.46 -14.33
N LEU A 6 -13.18 23.28 -13.73
CA LEU A 6 -12.60 22.96 -12.43
C LEU A 6 -11.71 21.73 -12.65
N ILE A 7 -10.41 21.85 -12.38
CA ILE A 7 -9.44 20.77 -12.54
C ILE A 7 -8.84 20.45 -11.18
N VAL A 8 -8.73 19.18 -10.84
CA VAL A 8 -8.03 18.71 -9.64
C VAL A 8 -6.77 17.98 -10.08
N LEU A 9 -5.62 18.49 -9.67
CA LEU A 9 -4.32 17.87 -9.86
C LEU A 9 -3.89 17.24 -8.54
N ASP A 10 -4.02 15.92 -8.44
CA ASP A 10 -3.75 15.17 -7.22
C ASP A 10 -2.28 14.70 -7.13
N ASP A 11 -1.69 14.78 -5.94
CA ASP A 11 -0.35 14.27 -5.58
C ASP A 11 0.81 14.85 -6.42
N ILE A 12 0.80 16.17 -6.70
CA ILE A 12 1.91 16.84 -7.38
C ILE A 12 3.16 16.79 -6.50
N CYS A 13 4.20 16.11 -6.98
CA CYS A 13 5.40 15.82 -6.21
C CYS A 13 6.49 16.89 -6.36
N THR A 14 6.62 17.53 -7.53
CA THR A 14 7.70 18.46 -7.83
C THR A 14 7.22 19.68 -8.61
N ASN A 15 7.99 20.78 -8.57
CA ASN A 15 7.71 21.97 -9.35
C ASN A 15 7.78 21.71 -10.87
N ASP A 16 8.67 20.84 -11.30
CA ASP A 16 8.77 20.45 -12.71
C ASP A 16 7.49 19.75 -13.20
N ASP A 17 6.81 19.00 -12.31
CA ASP A 17 5.51 18.42 -12.64
C ASP A 17 4.44 19.48 -12.81
N TRP A 18 4.40 20.48 -11.92
CA TRP A 18 3.50 21.62 -12.05
C TRP A 18 3.74 22.42 -13.33
N LEU A 19 4.99 22.75 -13.65
CA LEU A 19 5.35 23.58 -14.82
C LEU A 19 4.85 22.99 -16.16
N LYS A 20 4.67 21.67 -16.25
CA LYS A 20 4.07 21.01 -17.43
C LYS A 20 2.61 21.42 -17.64
N PHE A 21 1.91 21.81 -16.57
CA PHE A 21 0.48 22.14 -16.54
C PHE A 21 0.18 23.64 -16.39
N VAL A 22 1.18 24.50 -16.15
CA VAL A 22 0.96 25.94 -15.96
C VAL A 22 0.37 26.63 -17.18
N ARG A 23 0.91 26.35 -18.38
CA ARG A 23 0.55 27.10 -19.61
C ARG A 23 -0.92 26.97 -20.02
N PRO A 24 -1.56 25.78 -19.97
CA PRO A 24 -2.97 25.62 -20.30
C PRO A 24 -3.94 26.36 -19.36
N PHE A 25 -3.53 26.66 -18.11
CA PHE A 25 -4.45 27.09 -17.04
C PHE A 25 -4.19 28.51 -16.53
N ALA A 26 -3.35 29.29 -17.22
CA ALA A 26 -2.93 30.62 -16.78
C ALA A 26 -4.02 31.70 -16.82
N ASP A 27 -5.21 31.42 -17.37
CA ASP A 27 -6.32 32.38 -17.44
C ASP A 27 -7.47 31.98 -16.49
N ALA A 28 -7.66 32.79 -15.44
CA ALA A 28 -8.70 32.62 -14.43
C ALA A 28 -9.84 33.67 -14.54
N VAL A 29 -9.82 34.53 -15.58
CA VAL A 29 -10.73 35.68 -15.73
C VAL A 29 -12.20 35.23 -15.81
N ASN A 30 -12.46 34.06 -16.41
CA ASN A 30 -13.81 33.52 -16.57
C ASN A 30 -14.34 32.72 -15.35
N GLY A 31 -13.60 32.71 -14.23
CA GLY A 31 -13.98 31.97 -13.03
C GLY A 31 -13.53 30.50 -13.00
N SER A 32 -12.72 30.05 -13.96
CA SER A 32 -12.11 28.71 -13.92
C SER A 32 -11.14 28.56 -12.75
N ARG A 33 -11.03 27.33 -12.23
CA ARG A 33 -10.23 27.02 -11.03
C ARG A 33 -9.43 25.73 -11.20
N VAL A 34 -8.24 25.71 -10.60
CA VAL A 34 -7.41 24.51 -10.45
C VAL A 34 -7.18 24.29 -8.96
N ILE A 35 -7.45 23.08 -8.48
CA ILE A 35 -7.14 22.63 -7.12
C ILE A 35 -5.92 21.71 -7.23
N ILE A 36 -4.91 21.97 -6.42
CA ILE A 36 -3.72 21.13 -6.35
C ILE A 36 -3.63 20.54 -4.95
N THR A 37 -3.37 19.24 -4.88
CA THR A 37 -2.96 18.59 -3.64
C THR A 37 -1.47 18.24 -3.73
N THR A 38 -0.72 18.50 -2.66
CA THR A 38 0.71 18.17 -2.58
C THR A 38 1.09 17.91 -1.15
N ARG A 39 2.16 17.13 -0.97
CA ARG A 39 2.79 16.88 0.33
C ARG A 39 3.99 17.81 0.59
N ASP A 40 4.44 18.55 -0.43
CA ASP A 40 5.58 19.45 -0.34
C ASP A 40 5.08 20.90 -0.23
N SER A 41 5.33 21.52 0.93
CA SER A 41 4.95 22.90 1.18
C SER A 41 5.64 23.89 0.23
N LYS A 42 6.81 23.55 -0.31
CA LYS A 42 7.52 24.37 -1.30
C LYS A 42 6.77 24.40 -2.63
N VAL A 43 6.30 23.25 -3.08
CA VAL A 43 5.45 23.14 -4.28
C VAL A 43 4.22 24.01 -4.11
N ALA A 44 3.54 23.92 -2.96
CA ALA A 44 2.36 24.74 -2.69
C ALA A 44 2.64 26.25 -2.75
N SER A 45 3.77 26.70 -2.21
CA SER A 45 4.17 28.13 -2.24
C SER A 45 4.60 28.63 -3.61
N GLU A 46 5.11 27.76 -4.48
CA GLU A 46 5.57 28.12 -5.81
C GLU A 46 4.44 28.12 -6.85
N VAL A 47 3.46 27.23 -6.67
CA VAL A 47 2.27 27.14 -7.54
C VAL A 47 1.50 28.45 -7.54
N ASP A 48 1.27 29.01 -6.35
CA ASP A 48 0.59 30.28 -6.17
C ASP A 48 1.25 31.09 -5.03
N PRO A 49 2.23 31.94 -5.36
CA PRO A 49 2.96 32.75 -4.38
C PRO A 49 2.09 33.76 -3.63
N TRP A 50 0.87 34.02 -4.10
CA TRP A 50 -0.02 35.04 -3.53
C TRP A 50 -1.13 34.45 -2.65
N SER A 51 -1.37 33.15 -2.69
CA SER A 51 -2.34 32.49 -1.81
C SER A 51 -1.67 31.77 -0.65
N HIS A 52 -2.49 31.50 0.38
CA HIS A 52 -2.07 30.71 1.52
C HIS A 52 -2.51 29.26 1.28
N PRO A 53 -1.58 28.30 1.22
CA PRO A 53 -1.94 26.89 1.07
C PRO A 53 -2.91 26.45 2.16
N LEU A 54 -3.96 25.73 1.77
CA LEU A 54 -4.87 25.10 2.72
C LEU A 54 -4.17 23.88 3.34
N ASN A 55 -3.62 24.06 4.55
CA ASN A 55 -3.01 22.96 5.29
C ASN A 55 -4.10 22.07 5.91
N LEU A 56 -4.13 20.79 5.50
CA LEU A 56 -5.02 19.81 6.11
C LEU A 56 -4.58 19.53 7.56
N MET A 57 -5.52 19.64 8.50
CA MET A 57 -5.27 19.44 9.92
C MET A 57 -5.48 17.98 10.35
N GLN A 58 -4.88 17.60 11.48
CA GLN A 58 -5.16 16.34 12.15
C GLN A 58 -6.59 16.36 12.72
N LEU A 59 -7.20 15.18 12.84
CA LEU A 59 -8.51 15.01 13.46
C LEU A 59 -8.44 15.30 14.96
N THR A 60 -9.56 15.81 15.50
CA THR A 60 -9.75 15.98 16.96
C THR A 60 -9.76 14.62 17.66
N GLU A 61 -9.65 14.60 18.99
CA GLU A 61 -9.75 13.36 19.76
C GLU A 61 -11.13 12.70 19.59
N GLU A 62 -12.19 13.52 19.53
CA GLU A 62 -13.57 13.09 19.31
C GLU A 62 -13.74 12.46 17.92
N ASP A 63 -13.29 13.16 16.87
CA ASP A 63 -13.40 12.65 15.50
C ASP A 63 -12.52 11.41 15.28
N THR A 64 -11.35 11.38 15.93
CA THR A 64 -10.45 10.21 15.93
C THR A 64 -11.15 8.99 16.49
N TRP A 65 -11.80 9.15 17.64
CA TRP A 65 -12.51 8.07 18.30
C TRP A 65 -13.74 7.63 17.50
N ALA A 66 -14.53 8.57 16.99
CA ALA A 66 -15.71 8.27 16.17
C ALA A 66 -15.33 7.51 14.89
N LEU A 67 -14.28 7.96 14.18
CA LEU A 67 -13.79 7.27 12.99
C LEU A 67 -13.23 5.89 13.33
N PHE A 68 -12.51 5.75 14.45
CA PHE A 68 -12.00 4.47 14.91
C PHE A 68 -13.13 3.47 15.16
N LEU A 69 -14.16 3.86 15.92
CA LEU A 69 -15.29 3.00 16.23
C LEU A 69 -16.01 2.51 14.96
N ASN A 70 -16.27 3.42 14.02
CA ASN A 70 -16.87 3.10 12.72
C ASN A 70 -16.07 1.99 11.97
N LYS A 71 -14.75 1.98 12.11
CA LYS A 71 -13.88 1.00 11.44
C LYS A 71 -13.63 -0.28 12.22
N ALA A 72 -13.55 -0.21 13.54
CA ALA A 72 -13.14 -1.32 14.38
C ALA A 72 -14.32 -2.17 14.88
N VAL A 73 -15.47 -1.54 15.08
CA VAL A 73 -16.59 -2.10 15.83
C VAL A 73 -17.82 -2.19 14.93
N PRO A 74 -18.49 -3.36 14.83
CA PRO A 74 -19.76 -3.47 14.12
C PRO A 74 -20.82 -2.52 14.69
N GLU A 75 -21.71 -2.00 13.84
CA GLU A 75 -22.75 -1.00 14.20
C GLU A 75 -23.66 -1.42 15.38
N ASN A 76 -23.73 -2.71 15.71
CA ASN A 76 -24.62 -3.26 16.75
C ASN A 76 -23.91 -3.57 18.09
N SER A 77 -22.69 -3.09 18.31
CA SER A 77 -21.91 -3.39 19.53
C SER A 77 -22.08 -2.30 20.60
N SER A 78 -22.09 -2.68 21.88
CA SER A 78 -22.12 -1.70 22.97
C SER A 78 -20.73 -1.08 23.23
N GLU A 79 -20.65 0.26 23.21
CA GLU A 79 -19.41 1.03 23.40
C GLU A 79 -18.84 0.98 24.82
N ASN A 80 -19.65 0.59 25.82
CA ASN A 80 -19.35 0.79 27.23
C ASN A 80 -18.08 0.08 27.74
N ASN A 81 -17.58 -0.93 27.04
CA ASN A 81 -16.36 -1.67 27.42
C ASN A 81 -15.07 -1.15 26.76
N LEU A 82 -15.15 -0.13 25.89
CA LEU A 82 -14.01 0.33 25.07
C LEU A 82 -13.33 1.61 25.58
N ASN A 83 -13.90 2.27 26.58
CA ASN A 83 -13.35 3.54 27.11
C ASN A 83 -11.96 3.38 27.75
N ASN A 84 -11.60 2.17 28.17
CA ASN A 84 -10.31 1.86 28.79
C ASN A 84 -9.13 1.87 27.81
N VAL A 85 -9.37 1.80 26.49
CA VAL A 85 -8.33 1.83 25.45
C VAL A 85 -8.39 3.11 24.60
N LYS A 86 -9.36 3.99 24.87
CA LYS A 86 -9.61 5.20 24.07
C LYS A 86 -8.39 6.14 24.09
N ALA A 87 -7.85 6.41 25.28
CA ALA A 87 -6.74 7.35 25.43
C ALA A 87 -5.49 6.86 24.69
N GLU A 88 -5.21 5.56 24.77
CA GLU A 88 -4.10 4.91 24.08
C GLU A 88 -4.31 4.97 22.57
N ILE A 89 -5.50 4.62 22.06
CA ILE A 89 -5.80 4.66 20.62
C ILE A 89 -5.69 6.07 20.05
N VAL A 90 -6.24 7.08 20.73
CA VAL A 90 -6.18 8.49 20.31
C VAL A 90 -4.72 8.97 20.29
N SER A 91 -3.98 8.71 21.37
CA SER A 91 -2.55 9.05 21.49
C SER A 91 -1.71 8.37 20.41
N LEU A 92 -2.00 7.11 20.14
CA LEU A 92 -1.31 6.28 19.17
C LEU A 92 -1.58 6.79 17.74
N CYS A 93 -2.83 7.09 17.39
CA CYS A 93 -3.23 7.56 16.06
C CYS A 93 -2.83 9.01 15.75
N ARG A 94 -2.73 9.89 16.76
CA ARG A 94 -2.39 11.32 16.61
C ARG A 94 -3.25 12.05 15.57
N GLY A 95 -4.54 11.72 15.52
CA GLY A 95 -5.49 12.33 14.58
C GLY A 95 -5.22 12.05 13.09
N LEU A 96 -4.36 11.08 12.74
CA LEU A 96 -4.08 10.73 11.34
C LEU A 96 -5.14 9.75 10.81
N PRO A 97 -6.02 10.13 9.85
CA PRO A 97 -7.11 9.28 9.38
C PRO A 97 -6.64 7.89 8.93
N MET A 98 -5.50 7.84 8.22
CA MET A 98 -4.94 6.59 7.72
C MET A 98 -4.49 5.65 8.84
N ALA A 99 -3.94 6.18 9.95
CA ALA A 99 -3.58 5.36 11.10
C ALA A 99 -4.82 4.81 11.80
N ILE A 100 -5.85 5.63 11.93
CA ILE A 100 -7.11 5.30 12.60
C ILE A 100 -7.81 4.14 11.88
N VAL A 101 -7.97 4.29 10.57
CA VAL A 101 -8.63 3.29 9.72
C VAL A 101 -7.84 1.97 9.70
N LEU A 102 -6.51 2.04 9.66
CA LEU A 102 -5.64 0.86 9.75
C LEU A 102 -5.77 0.11 11.06
N LEU A 103 -5.63 0.84 12.17
CA LEU A 103 -5.70 0.26 13.50
C LEU A 103 -7.09 -0.33 13.74
N GLY A 104 -8.15 0.36 13.31
CA GLY A 104 -9.51 -0.16 13.37
C GLY A 104 -9.67 -1.43 12.55
N GLY A 105 -9.13 -1.47 11.32
CA GLY A 105 -9.11 -2.67 10.49
C GLY A 105 -8.38 -3.85 11.14
N LEU A 106 -7.23 -3.61 11.77
CA LEU A 106 -6.48 -4.63 12.52
C LEU A 106 -7.28 -5.16 13.70
N LEU A 107 -7.75 -4.27 14.57
CA LEU A 107 -8.45 -4.61 15.80
C LEU A 107 -9.84 -5.22 15.53
N SER A 108 -10.46 -4.94 14.39
CA SER A 108 -11.72 -5.59 13.94
C SER A 108 -11.59 -7.11 13.72
N THR A 109 -10.36 -7.63 13.74
CA THR A 109 -10.03 -9.06 13.55
C THR A 109 -9.47 -9.71 14.80
N VAL A 110 -9.41 -8.96 15.90
CA VAL A 110 -8.87 -9.38 17.19
C VAL A 110 -10.00 -9.29 18.23
N GLU A 111 -10.09 -10.27 19.12
CA GLU A 111 -11.06 -10.23 20.21
C GLU A 111 -10.82 -9.01 21.12
N LEU A 112 -11.89 -8.39 21.62
CA LEU A 112 -11.80 -7.18 22.44
C LEU A 112 -10.88 -7.32 23.66
N SER A 113 -10.79 -8.51 24.24
CA SER A 113 -9.92 -8.85 25.39
C SER A 113 -8.42 -8.74 25.06
N GLU A 114 -8.03 -8.91 23.80
CA GLU A 114 -6.64 -8.88 23.36
C GLU A 114 -6.21 -7.49 22.85
N TRP A 115 -7.12 -6.52 22.77
CA TRP A 115 -6.82 -5.19 22.21
C TRP A 115 -5.69 -4.48 22.95
N SER A 116 -5.71 -4.49 24.29
CA SER A 116 -4.65 -3.87 25.11
C SER A 116 -3.28 -4.48 24.80
N ILE A 117 -3.20 -5.80 24.61
CA ILE A 117 -1.95 -6.49 24.26
C ILE A 117 -1.42 -6.00 22.91
N VAL A 118 -2.30 -5.86 21.90
CA VAL A 118 -1.92 -5.35 20.57
C VAL A 118 -1.44 -3.91 20.64
N ILE A 119 -2.14 -3.07 21.42
CA ILE A 119 -1.80 -1.65 21.62
C ILE A 119 -0.45 -1.51 22.32
N ASP A 120 -0.21 -2.26 23.40
CA ASP A 120 1.06 -2.24 24.14
C ASP A 120 2.25 -2.65 23.26
N HIS A 121 2.07 -3.67 22.40
CA HIS A 121 3.09 -4.05 21.43
C HIS A 121 3.39 -2.94 20.41
N LEU A 122 2.39 -2.16 20.00
CA LEU A 122 2.59 -1.03 19.08
C LEU A 122 3.28 0.15 19.77
N LEU A 123 2.93 0.44 21.02
CA LEU A 123 3.55 1.49 21.83
C LEU A 123 5.02 1.19 22.15
N ALA A 124 5.39 -0.08 22.28
CA ALA A 124 6.76 -0.51 22.55
C ALA A 124 7.70 -0.41 21.33
N ARG A 125 7.18 -0.21 20.10
CA ARG A 125 8.00 -0.12 18.89
C ARG A 125 8.52 1.31 18.68
N ASP A 126 9.83 1.44 18.60
CA ASP A 126 10.51 2.73 18.44
C ASP A 126 10.54 3.17 16.96
N HIS A 127 9.83 4.25 16.67
CA HIS A 127 9.87 5.04 15.43
C HIS A 127 9.24 4.40 14.17
N HIS A 128 8.47 5.22 13.44
CA HIS A 128 7.58 4.87 12.30
C HIS A 128 6.31 4.09 12.67
N PHE A 129 5.45 4.74 13.44
CA PHE A 129 4.16 4.23 13.90
C PHE A 129 3.27 3.62 12.79
N LEU A 130 3.04 4.34 11.68
CA LEU A 130 2.24 3.81 10.55
C LEU A 130 2.82 2.51 9.99
N LYS A 131 4.15 2.42 9.90
CA LYS A 131 4.83 1.20 9.46
C LYS A 131 4.59 0.06 10.44
N CYS A 132 4.63 0.33 11.74
CA CYS A 132 4.36 -0.67 12.77
C CYS A 132 2.95 -1.25 12.70
N ILE A 133 1.93 -0.41 12.47
CA ILE A 133 0.55 -0.91 12.29
C ILE A 133 0.47 -1.79 11.04
N VAL A 134 1.02 -1.32 9.90
CA VAL A 134 1.00 -2.09 8.65
C VAL A 134 1.72 -3.43 8.80
N ASP A 135 2.90 -3.43 9.44
CA ASP A 135 3.68 -4.65 9.71
C ASP A 135 2.87 -5.62 10.57
N LEU A 136 2.26 -5.15 11.66
CA LEU A 136 1.47 -6.00 12.55
C LEU A 136 0.17 -6.50 11.88
N SER A 137 -0.49 -5.65 11.10
CA SER A 137 -1.64 -6.04 10.27
C SER A 137 -1.26 -7.16 9.30
N TYR A 138 -0.11 -7.05 8.65
CA TYR A 138 0.42 -8.09 7.77
C TYR A 138 0.82 -9.36 8.54
N GLU A 139 1.45 -9.24 9.72
CA GLU A 139 1.79 -10.36 10.58
C GLU A 139 0.55 -11.18 10.95
N LYS A 140 -0.56 -10.51 11.28
CA LYS A 140 -1.85 -11.10 11.67
C LYS A 140 -2.71 -11.59 10.50
N LEU A 141 -2.32 -11.35 9.24
CA LEU A 141 -3.02 -11.93 8.10
C LEU A 141 -2.87 -13.47 8.06
N PRO A 142 -3.92 -14.22 7.72
CA PRO A 142 -3.80 -15.61 7.29
C PRO A 142 -2.82 -15.77 6.12
N SER A 143 -2.11 -16.91 6.06
CA SER A 143 -1.05 -17.16 5.06
C SER A 143 -1.47 -16.88 3.61
N ARG A 144 -2.71 -17.25 3.25
CA ARG A 144 -3.28 -16.97 1.93
C ARG A 144 -3.42 -15.47 1.66
N LEU A 145 -3.95 -14.73 2.62
CA LEU A 145 -4.16 -13.28 2.50
C LEU A 145 -2.86 -12.50 2.42
N LYS A 146 -1.79 -13.00 3.06
CA LYS A 146 -0.45 -12.42 2.89
C LYS A 146 -0.03 -12.41 1.43
N LEU A 147 -0.21 -13.52 0.71
CA LEU A 147 0.14 -13.61 -0.72
C LEU A 147 -0.70 -12.66 -1.57
N CYS A 148 -2.02 -12.65 -1.35
CA CYS A 148 -2.94 -11.76 -2.07
C CYS A 148 -2.58 -10.28 -1.85
N PHE A 149 -2.27 -9.89 -0.62
CA PHE A 149 -1.87 -8.51 -0.28
C PHE A 149 -0.52 -8.13 -0.90
N LEU A 150 0.49 -9.01 -0.81
CA LEU A 150 1.79 -8.77 -1.44
C LEU A 150 1.70 -8.65 -2.95
N TYR A 151 0.77 -9.37 -3.57
CA TYR A 151 0.56 -9.26 -5.00
C TYR A 151 0.08 -7.85 -5.41
N LEU A 152 -0.49 -7.06 -4.51
CA LEU A 152 -0.85 -5.67 -4.82
C LEU A 152 0.37 -4.77 -5.04
N VAL A 153 1.55 -5.13 -4.51
CA VAL A 153 2.80 -4.39 -4.72
C VAL A 153 3.17 -4.33 -6.21
N MET A 154 2.68 -5.28 -6.99
CA MET A 154 2.89 -5.42 -8.44
C MET A 154 2.17 -4.37 -9.29
N PHE A 155 1.33 -3.54 -8.68
CA PHE A 155 0.60 -2.51 -9.38
C PHE A 155 1.18 -1.14 -9.01
N PRO A 156 1.28 -0.20 -9.97
CA PRO A 156 1.72 1.15 -9.68
C PRO A 156 0.86 1.81 -8.59
N LYS A 157 1.44 2.79 -7.89
CA LYS A 157 0.68 3.60 -6.92
C LYS A 157 -0.50 4.27 -7.62
N SER A 158 -1.67 4.27 -6.98
CA SER A 158 -2.91 4.86 -7.51
C SER A 158 -3.40 4.26 -8.84
N TYR A 159 -2.91 3.07 -9.20
CA TYR A 159 -3.42 2.34 -10.35
C TYR A 159 -4.71 1.62 -9.98
N GLU A 160 -5.81 1.99 -10.63
CA GLU A 160 -7.07 1.27 -10.48
C GLU A 160 -6.99 -0.12 -11.11
N ILE A 161 -7.12 -1.15 -10.27
CA ILE A 161 -7.07 -2.55 -10.66
C ILE A 161 -8.50 -3.04 -10.81
N SER A 162 -8.86 -3.56 -11.99
CA SER A 162 -10.10 -4.32 -12.15
C SER A 162 -10.11 -5.51 -11.19
N THR A 163 -11.13 -5.58 -10.33
CA THR A 163 -11.25 -6.65 -9.33
C THR A 163 -11.31 -8.02 -10.01
N ARG A 164 -12.09 -8.15 -11.08
CA ARG A 164 -12.15 -9.38 -11.90
C ARG A 164 -10.75 -9.84 -12.36
N ARG A 165 -9.92 -8.91 -12.85
CA ARG A 165 -8.55 -9.22 -13.28
C ARG A 165 -7.69 -9.64 -12.09
N LEU A 166 -7.78 -8.93 -10.97
CA LEU A 166 -7.01 -9.25 -9.76
C LEU A 166 -7.35 -10.66 -9.23
N LEU A 167 -8.64 -11.01 -9.17
CA LEU A 167 -9.10 -12.32 -8.73
C LEU A 167 -8.56 -13.43 -9.63
N GLN A 168 -8.61 -13.24 -10.96
CA GLN A 168 -8.05 -14.20 -11.92
C GLN A 168 -6.54 -14.38 -11.74
N LEU A 169 -5.80 -13.30 -11.45
CA LEU A 169 -4.36 -13.38 -11.18
C LEU A 169 -4.09 -14.18 -9.89
N TRP A 170 -4.82 -13.93 -8.81
CA TRP A 170 -4.67 -14.71 -7.58
C TRP A 170 -4.98 -16.20 -7.76
N VAL A 171 -5.97 -16.54 -8.58
CA VAL A 171 -6.29 -17.93 -8.95
C VAL A 171 -5.16 -18.55 -9.77
N ALA A 172 -4.64 -17.84 -10.77
CA ALA A 172 -3.57 -18.31 -11.64
C ALA A 172 -2.24 -18.54 -10.90
N GLU A 173 -1.94 -17.68 -9.92
CA GLU A 173 -0.77 -17.83 -9.03
C GLU A 173 -0.96 -18.95 -7.99
N GLY A 174 -2.18 -19.52 -7.87
CA GLY A 174 -2.49 -20.60 -6.97
C GLY A 174 -2.67 -20.18 -5.50
N PHE A 175 -2.82 -18.88 -5.22
CA PHE A 175 -2.94 -18.39 -3.84
C PHE A 175 -4.20 -18.92 -3.14
N VAL A 176 -5.27 -19.11 -3.91
CA VAL A 176 -6.60 -19.43 -3.41
C VAL A 176 -6.99 -20.90 -3.55
N GLN A 177 -6.14 -21.76 -4.13
CA GLN A 177 -6.48 -23.17 -4.34
C GLN A 177 -6.48 -23.94 -3.00
N THR A 178 -7.52 -24.75 -2.76
CA THR A 178 -7.56 -25.75 -1.67
C THR A 178 -7.19 -27.11 -2.24
N SER A 179 -6.31 -27.82 -1.55
CA SER A 179 -5.66 -28.99 -2.11
C SER A 179 -6.53 -30.24 -2.18
N ASN A 180 -7.80 -30.29 -1.72
CA ASN A 180 -8.58 -31.55 -1.74
C ASN A 180 -10.12 -31.45 -1.53
N GLU A 181 -10.78 -30.29 -1.63
CA GLU A 181 -12.26 -30.23 -1.46
C GLU A 181 -13.01 -29.72 -2.69
N PRO A 182 -14.03 -30.46 -3.22
CA PRO A 182 -14.72 -30.11 -4.47
C PRO A 182 -15.80 -29.01 -4.37
N SER A 183 -15.87 -28.21 -3.31
CA SER A 183 -17.11 -27.47 -2.98
C SER A 183 -17.06 -25.94 -3.10
N ILE A 184 -15.90 -25.30 -3.28
CA ILE A 184 -15.81 -23.83 -3.42
C ILE A 184 -15.07 -23.46 -4.71
N ASP A 185 -15.73 -22.66 -5.56
CA ASP A 185 -15.10 -22.09 -6.75
C ASP A 185 -13.86 -21.28 -6.34
N SER A 186 -12.73 -21.50 -7.01
CA SER A 186 -11.50 -20.74 -6.75
C SER A 186 -11.73 -19.23 -6.89
N GLN A 187 -12.68 -18.80 -7.72
CA GLN A 187 -13.08 -17.39 -7.79
C GLN A 187 -13.80 -16.89 -6.54
N ASP A 188 -14.67 -17.69 -5.92
CA ASP A 188 -15.36 -17.33 -4.68
C ASP A 188 -14.38 -17.19 -3.52
N MET A 189 -13.37 -18.07 -3.46
CA MET A 189 -12.29 -17.94 -2.48
C MET A 189 -11.44 -16.69 -2.70
N ALA A 190 -11.14 -16.34 -3.96
CA ALA A 190 -10.46 -15.09 -4.27
C ALA A 190 -11.30 -13.87 -3.86
N MET A 191 -12.61 -13.89 -4.13
CA MET A 191 -13.52 -12.82 -3.73
C MET A 191 -13.59 -12.69 -2.20
N THR A 192 -13.61 -13.82 -1.49
CA THR A 192 -13.56 -13.85 -0.02
C THR A 192 -12.27 -13.20 0.49
N CYS A 193 -11.14 -13.50 -0.15
CA CYS A 193 -9.87 -12.86 0.18
C CYS A 193 -9.91 -11.34 -0.04
N LEU A 194 -10.49 -10.89 -1.14
CA LEU A 194 -10.64 -9.46 -1.45
C LEU A 194 -11.46 -8.75 -0.37
N LYS A 195 -12.63 -9.30 -0.02
CA LYS A 195 -13.52 -8.75 1.01
C LYS A 195 -12.85 -8.70 2.38
N GLU A 196 -12.00 -9.68 2.71
CA GLU A 196 -11.31 -9.66 3.99
C GLU A 196 -10.17 -8.64 4.03
N LEU A 197 -9.41 -8.46 2.94
CA LEU A 197 -8.43 -7.36 2.84
C LEU A 197 -9.13 -5.99 2.92
N GLU A 198 -10.31 -5.88 2.31
CA GLU A 198 -11.14 -4.67 2.37
C GLU A 198 -11.60 -4.38 3.80
N ARG A 199 -12.14 -5.40 4.49
CA ARG A 199 -12.54 -5.29 5.91
C ARG A 199 -11.38 -4.87 6.80
N ARG A 200 -10.16 -5.36 6.52
CA ARG A 200 -8.93 -5.00 7.25
C ARG A 200 -8.37 -3.63 6.84
N ASN A 201 -9.04 -2.90 5.94
CA ASN A 201 -8.60 -1.64 5.34
C ASN A 201 -7.20 -1.72 4.69
N MET A 202 -6.86 -2.89 4.15
CA MET A 202 -5.60 -3.17 3.45
C MET A 202 -5.72 -3.04 1.92
N ILE A 203 -6.94 -3.04 1.40
CA ILE A 203 -7.27 -2.67 0.02
C ILE A 203 -8.47 -1.72 0.03
N GLU A 204 -8.50 -0.77 -0.90
CA GLU A 204 -9.62 0.15 -1.08
C GLU A 204 -10.38 -0.21 -2.35
N ILE A 205 -11.71 -0.25 -2.26
CA ILE A 205 -12.59 -0.41 -3.41
C ILE A 205 -12.94 0.99 -3.94
N THR A 206 -12.40 1.32 -5.11
CA THR A 206 -12.54 2.63 -5.76
C THR A 206 -13.87 2.77 -6.49
N GLU A 207 -14.37 1.67 -7.06
CA GLU A 207 -15.69 1.63 -7.69
C GLU A 207 -16.44 0.34 -7.34
N ARG A 208 -17.74 0.47 -7.15
CA ARG A 208 -18.69 -0.65 -7.05
C ARG A 208 -19.60 -0.68 -8.25
N LYS A 209 -20.11 -1.86 -8.57
CA LYS A 209 -21.20 -2.02 -9.56
C LYS A 209 -22.55 -1.71 -8.91
N SER A 210 -23.60 -1.74 -9.71
CA SER A 210 -24.99 -1.55 -9.26
C SER A 210 -25.47 -2.62 -8.27
N ASP A 211 -24.82 -3.79 -8.23
CA ASP A 211 -25.09 -4.88 -7.29
C ASP A 211 -24.21 -4.82 -6.02
N GLU A 212 -23.56 -3.66 -5.78
CA GLU A 212 -22.59 -3.40 -4.70
C GLU A 212 -21.29 -4.23 -4.76
N SER A 213 -21.15 -5.12 -5.76
CA SER A 213 -19.94 -5.91 -5.92
C SER A 213 -18.75 -5.02 -6.30
N PRO A 214 -17.54 -5.32 -5.80
CA PRO A 214 -16.35 -4.57 -6.14
C PRO A 214 -16.06 -4.59 -7.66
N LYS A 215 -15.87 -3.42 -8.28
CA LYS A 215 -15.55 -3.27 -9.72
C LYS A 215 -14.07 -2.95 -9.93
N THR A 216 -13.56 -1.94 -9.24
CA THR A 216 -12.14 -1.58 -9.24
C THR A 216 -11.65 -1.40 -7.80
N CYS A 217 -10.36 -1.61 -7.61
CA CYS A 217 -9.71 -1.51 -6.31
C CYS A 217 -8.27 -0.99 -6.47
N GLN A 218 -7.72 -0.48 -5.38
CA GLN A 218 -6.33 -0.06 -5.31
C GLN A 218 -5.70 -0.43 -3.96
N GLY A 219 -4.38 -0.56 -3.93
CA GLY A 219 -3.65 -0.71 -2.67
C GLY A 219 -3.71 0.60 -1.86
N VAL A 220 -4.06 0.51 -0.58
CA VAL A 220 -4.16 1.69 0.31
C VAL A 220 -2.78 2.18 0.75
N TYR A 221 -1.80 1.28 0.77
CA TYR A 221 -0.45 1.57 1.23
C TYR A 221 0.53 1.44 0.08
N LYS A 222 1.63 2.18 0.21
CA LYS A 222 2.87 1.86 -0.48
C LYS A 222 3.48 0.68 0.28
N PRO A 223 3.30 -0.56 -0.17
CA PRO A 223 3.76 -1.70 0.61
C PRO A 223 5.28 -1.69 0.65
N SER A 224 5.89 -1.98 1.79
CA SER A 224 7.26 -2.47 1.83
C SER A 224 7.25 -3.94 1.45
N LEU A 225 8.19 -4.34 0.60
CA LEU A 225 8.38 -5.76 0.31
C LEU A 225 8.88 -6.44 1.59
N PRO A 226 8.22 -7.51 2.08
CA PRO A 226 8.61 -8.17 3.32
C PRO A 226 9.98 -8.81 3.16
N GLU A 227 10.76 -8.88 4.24
CA GLU A 227 12.11 -9.45 4.23
C GLU A 227 12.16 -10.87 3.69
N LYS A 228 11.08 -11.65 3.84
CA LYS A 228 10.94 -13.05 3.40
C LYS A 228 10.12 -13.23 2.12
N LEU A 229 9.96 -12.19 1.30
CA LEU A 229 9.21 -12.22 0.03
C LEU A 229 9.48 -13.48 -0.82
N GLY A 230 10.75 -13.82 -1.03
CA GLY A 230 11.11 -14.96 -1.87
C GLY A 230 10.71 -16.34 -1.33
N GLN A 231 10.39 -16.45 -0.04
CA GLN A 231 9.82 -17.67 0.54
C GLN A 231 8.34 -17.83 0.17
N TYR A 232 7.64 -16.73 -0.04
CA TYR A 232 6.19 -16.69 -0.22
C TYR A 232 5.79 -16.75 -1.69
N LEU A 233 6.50 -16.02 -2.56
CA LEU A 233 6.10 -15.80 -3.96
C LEU A 233 6.91 -16.64 -4.96
N LYS A 234 7.15 -17.92 -4.64
CA LYS A 234 8.10 -18.79 -5.39
C LYS A 234 7.79 -18.93 -6.89
N ASN A 235 6.52 -18.84 -7.27
CA ASN A 235 6.04 -19.02 -8.65
C ASN A 235 6.06 -17.73 -9.47
N LEU A 236 6.37 -16.59 -8.84
CA LEU A 236 6.25 -15.29 -9.47
C LEU A 236 7.27 -15.15 -10.61
N ARG A 237 6.78 -14.92 -11.84
CA ARG A 237 7.60 -14.79 -13.05
C ARG A 237 7.86 -13.34 -13.45
N TYR A 238 7.00 -12.43 -13.04
CA TYR A 238 7.10 -11.02 -13.39
C TYR A 238 6.91 -10.19 -12.13
N ILE A 239 7.85 -9.29 -11.87
CA ILE A 239 7.76 -8.21 -10.89
C ILE A 239 7.79 -6.88 -11.64
N GLY A 240 6.69 -6.12 -11.60
CA GLY A 240 6.58 -4.81 -12.23
C GLY A 240 6.24 -3.77 -11.19
N LEU A 241 7.23 -2.99 -10.79
CA LEU A 241 7.10 -1.97 -9.74
C LEU A 241 7.22 -0.56 -10.33
N ARG A 242 7.00 -0.41 -11.63
CA ARG A 242 7.11 0.88 -12.31
C ARG A 242 6.24 1.93 -11.63
N TRP A 243 6.77 3.14 -11.43
CA TRP A 243 6.07 4.24 -10.74
C TRP A 243 5.67 3.93 -9.28
N THR A 244 6.25 2.91 -8.66
CA THR A 244 6.13 2.72 -7.21
C THR A 244 7.20 3.55 -6.51
N GLY A 245 6.87 4.12 -5.35
CA GLY A 245 7.85 4.91 -4.61
C GLY A 245 8.93 4.09 -3.89
N LEU A 246 8.97 2.76 -4.04
CA LEU A 246 9.84 1.87 -3.25
C LEU A 246 11.30 2.37 -3.27
N HIS A 247 11.97 2.30 -2.12
CA HIS A 247 13.35 2.76 -1.96
C HIS A 247 14.35 1.61 -1.91
N THR A 248 13.92 0.43 -1.43
CA THR A 248 14.79 -0.72 -1.20
C THR A 248 14.06 -2.03 -1.54
N PHE A 249 14.85 -3.08 -1.76
CA PHE A 249 14.40 -4.46 -1.89
C PHE A 249 14.94 -5.32 -0.73
N PRO A 250 14.18 -6.31 -0.25
CA PRO A 250 14.69 -7.32 0.66
C PRO A 250 15.66 -8.28 -0.05
N GLU A 251 16.63 -8.81 0.69
CA GLU A 251 17.57 -9.83 0.18
C GLU A 251 16.88 -11.13 -0.25
N SER A 252 15.65 -11.42 0.21
CA SER A 252 14.93 -12.60 -0.27
C SER A 252 14.47 -12.51 -1.74
N ILE A 253 14.60 -11.36 -2.40
CA ILE A 253 14.28 -11.27 -3.84
C ILE A 253 15.09 -12.28 -4.68
N GLY A 254 16.31 -12.61 -4.24
CA GLY A 254 17.15 -13.62 -4.87
C GLY A 254 16.61 -15.06 -4.74
N ASP A 255 15.68 -15.31 -3.83
CA ASP A 255 15.11 -16.65 -3.62
C ASP A 255 13.99 -16.96 -4.62
N LEU A 256 13.51 -15.97 -5.39
CA LEU A 256 12.47 -16.15 -6.41
C LEU A 256 13.01 -16.92 -7.63
N GLN A 257 12.93 -18.25 -7.56
CA GLN A 257 13.51 -19.13 -8.58
C GLN A 257 12.83 -19.01 -9.95
N CYS A 258 11.56 -18.60 -10.00
CA CYS A 258 10.80 -18.46 -11.25
C CYS A 258 10.80 -17.04 -11.81
N LEU A 259 11.40 -16.06 -11.14
CA LEU A 259 11.35 -14.67 -11.58
C LEU A 259 12.09 -14.50 -12.90
N GLU A 260 11.39 -14.10 -13.95
CA GLU A 260 11.92 -13.87 -15.30
C GLU A 260 12.09 -12.39 -15.61
N THR A 261 11.21 -11.53 -15.10
CA THR A 261 11.23 -10.10 -15.37
C THR A 261 11.12 -9.29 -14.09
N LEU A 262 11.97 -8.28 -13.94
CA LEU A 262 11.95 -7.28 -12.89
C LEU A 262 11.97 -5.88 -13.52
N ASP A 263 10.83 -5.17 -13.52
CA ASP A 263 10.69 -3.81 -14.02
C ASP A 263 10.56 -2.80 -12.88
N LEU A 264 11.60 -1.97 -12.72
CA LEU A 264 11.76 -0.95 -11.67
C LEU A 264 11.90 0.46 -12.26
N LYS A 265 11.49 0.66 -13.53
CA LYS A 265 11.58 2.00 -14.13
C LYS A 265 10.78 3.02 -13.31
N TYR A 266 11.29 4.24 -13.20
CA TYR A 266 10.61 5.33 -12.49
C TYR A 266 10.25 4.98 -11.04
N THR A 267 11.12 4.20 -10.37
CA THR A 267 11.10 3.98 -8.92
C THR A 267 12.22 4.77 -8.25
N ASN A 268 12.20 4.84 -6.92
CA ASN A 268 13.29 5.43 -6.13
C ASN A 268 14.41 4.42 -5.80
N ILE A 269 14.41 3.25 -6.46
CA ILE A 269 15.36 2.16 -6.20
C ILE A 269 16.63 2.42 -6.98
N THR A 270 17.69 2.81 -6.28
CA THR A 270 19.01 3.11 -6.87
C THR A 270 19.99 1.94 -6.76
N THR A 271 19.73 0.98 -5.88
CA THR A 271 20.57 -0.20 -5.64
C THR A 271 19.72 -1.47 -5.54
N LEU A 272 20.30 -2.60 -5.97
CA LEU A 272 19.71 -3.93 -5.81
C LEU A 272 20.49 -4.72 -4.76
N PRO A 273 19.81 -5.57 -3.98
CA PRO A 273 20.47 -6.47 -3.04
C PRO A 273 21.35 -7.48 -3.78
N SER A 274 22.45 -7.90 -3.14
CA SER A 274 23.45 -8.80 -3.76
C SER A 274 22.88 -10.19 -4.07
N SER A 275 21.86 -10.61 -3.34
CA SER A 275 21.09 -11.83 -3.60
C SER A 275 20.42 -11.87 -4.98
N ILE A 276 20.14 -10.74 -5.65
CA ILE A 276 19.42 -10.75 -6.95
C ILE A 276 20.13 -11.61 -7.99
N TRP A 277 21.46 -11.74 -7.88
CA TRP A 277 22.29 -12.56 -8.76
C TRP A 277 22.08 -14.08 -8.57
N LYS A 278 21.38 -14.50 -7.50
CA LYS A 278 20.98 -15.89 -7.26
C LYS A 278 19.68 -16.27 -7.99
N ALA A 279 18.90 -15.30 -8.48
CA ALA A 279 17.65 -15.55 -9.19
C ALA A 279 17.93 -16.13 -10.59
N LYS A 280 17.94 -17.47 -10.69
CA LYS A 280 18.42 -18.19 -11.89
C LYS A 280 17.59 -17.96 -13.16
N SER A 281 16.31 -17.66 -13.00
CA SER A 281 15.40 -17.48 -14.14
C SER A 281 15.34 -16.04 -14.64
N LEU A 282 16.02 -15.10 -13.99
CA LEU A 282 15.89 -13.67 -14.29
C LEU A 282 16.52 -13.37 -15.66
N ARG A 283 15.69 -12.89 -16.59
CA ARG A 283 16.03 -12.61 -18.00
C ARG A 283 15.96 -11.14 -18.33
N HIS A 284 15.03 -10.41 -17.69
CA HIS A 284 14.76 -9.01 -17.99
C HIS A 284 14.84 -8.18 -16.71
N LEU A 285 15.76 -7.22 -16.67
CA LEU A 285 15.87 -6.23 -15.61
C LEU A 285 15.77 -4.83 -16.21
N TYR A 286 14.75 -4.07 -15.80
CA TYR A 286 14.55 -2.70 -16.24
C TYR A 286 14.68 -1.75 -15.06
N MET A 287 15.54 -0.74 -15.13
CA MET A 287 15.74 0.25 -14.07
C MET A 287 16.01 1.64 -14.67
N THR A 288 15.73 2.70 -13.91
CA THR A 288 16.08 4.09 -14.28
C THR A 288 17.16 4.59 -13.32
N GLY A 289 18.31 5.05 -13.83
CA GLY A 289 19.28 5.83 -13.03
C GLY A 289 19.96 5.11 -11.86
N ALA A 290 20.17 3.80 -11.92
CA ALA A 290 20.75 3.02 -10.82
C ALA A 290 22.23 2.64 -11.03
N SER A 291 23.02 2.59 -9.95
CA SER A 291 24.37 2.01 -9.95
C SER A 291 24.30 0.53 -9.60
N ILE A 292 24.52 -0.36 -10.56
CA ILE A 292 24.50 -1.80 -10.34
C ILE A 292 25.90 -2.28 -9.94
N GLN A 293 26.09 -2.60 -8.65
CA GLN A 293 27.30 -3.29 -8.20
C GLN A 293 27.10 -4.81 -8.36
N LYS A 294 27.70 -5.39 -9.40
CA LYS A 294 27.77 -6.85 -9.56
C LYS A 294 28.89 -7.39 -8.65
N PRO A 295 28.65 -8.40 -7.80
CA PRO A 295 29.70 -8.98 -6.97
C PRO A 295 30.79 -9.55 -7.86
N SER A 296 32.05 -9.22 -7.53
CA SER A 296 33.21 -9.73 -8.25
C SER A 296 33.33 -11.25 -8.03
N SER A 297 33.63 -11.99 -9.09
CA SER A 297 33.67 -13.47 -9.13
C SER A 297 34.83 -14.11 -8.34
N LYS A 298 35.23 -13.55 -7.20
CA LYS A 298 36.38 -14.01 -6.41
C LYS A 298 36.06 -14.15 -4.93
N GLU A 299 35.14 -15.03 -4.56
CA GLU A 299 35.12 -15.66 -3.24
C GLU A 299 34.64 -17.11 -3.38
N SER A 300 35.47 -17.93 -4.03
CA SER A 300 35.34 -19.39 -4.00
C SER A 300 36.73 -20.02 -4.04
N SER A 301 37.61 -19.64 -3.11
CA SER A 301 38.83 -20.39 -2.81
C SER A 301 39.52 -19.84 -1.56
N THR A 302 39.16 -20.38 -0.39
CA THR A 302 40.02 -20.61 0.79
C THR A 302 39.10 -21.10 1.91
N SER A 303 39.31 -22.21 2.58
CA SER A 303 40.15 -23.39 2.43
C SER A 303 39.73 -24.25 3.61
N THR A 304 39.34 -25.50 3.36
CA THR A 304 39.38 -26.55 4.36
C THR A 304 40.77 -26.60 4.98
N SER A 305 40.85 -26.47 6.30
CA SER A 305 41.87 -27.06 7.18
C SER A 305 41.24 -27.17 8.56
#